data_AF-A0A7S3UL05-F1
#
_entry.id   AF-A0A7S3UL05-F1
#
_cell.length_a   1.000
_cell.length_b   1.000
_cell.length_c   1.000
_cell.angle_alpha   90.00
_cell.angle_beta   90.00
_cell.angle_gamma   90.00
#
_symmetry.space_group_name_H-M   'P 1'
#
loop_
_entity.id
_entity.type
_entity.pdbx_description
1 polymer ?
#
loop_
_entity_poly.entity_id
_entity_poly.type
_entity_poly.pdbx_seq_one_letter_code
_entity_poly.pdbx_strand_id
1 'polypeptide(L)'
;ALNEACASDIEKSCSGAFFTDDTITCLTQWTAKSALTEGCQAALPKEQEDDVEVIDEEKAAWRAKRKAAREDARRKLEQEKNPEEYNRKFQEEQQKKKMERLKKAAEERANPKEEEEAKPGPSPKPKSGSKGSS
;
A
#
# COMPACT_ATOMS: atom_id res chain seq x y z
N ALA A 1 1.54 -29.52 -24.53
CA ALA A 1 0.23 -28.89 -24.29
C ALA A 1 0.17 -27.45 -24.81
N LEU A 2 0.55 -26.39 -24.06
CA LEU A 2 0.43 -24.99 -24.53
C LEU A 2 1.22 -24.71 -25.81
N ASN A 3 2.51 -25.10 -25.84
CA ASN A 3 3.39 -24.86 -26.98
C ASN A 3 2.89 -25.55 -28.27
N GLU A 4 2.21 -26.68 -28.15
CA GLU A 4 1.62 -27.41 -29.28
C GLU A 4 0.30 -26.79 -29.72
N ALA A 5 -0.55 -26.40 -28.76
CA ALA A 5 -1.83 -25.74 -29.03
C ALA A 5 -1.65 -24.36 -29.71
N CYS A 6 -0.55 -23.67 -29.39
CA CYS A 6 -0.21 -22.36 -29.93
C CYS A 6 0.83 -22.42 -31.06
N ALA A 7 1.34 -23.60 -31.42
CA ALA A 7 2.45 -23.75 -32.39
C ALA A 7 2.17 -23.02 -33.70
N SER A 8 0.95 -23.13 -34.22
CA SER A 8 0.57 -22.48 -35.49
C SER A 8 0.46 -20.96 -35.41
N ASP A 9 0.14 -20.41 -34.24
CA ASP A 9 0.04 -18.96 -34.03
C ASP A 9 1.43 -18.37 -33.77
N ILE A 10 2.28 -19.10 -33.05
CA ILE A 10 3.69 -18.76 -32.81
C ILE A 10 4.45 -18.77 -34.15
N GLU A 11 4.24 -19.77 -35.00
CA GLU A 11 4.95 -19.88 -36.28
C GLU A 11 4.56 -18.77 -37.27
N LYS A 12 3.28 -18.35 -37.28
CA LYS A 12 2.80 -17.25 -38.13
C LYS A 12 3.24 -15.87 -37.63
N SER A 13 3.15 -15.64 -36.32
CA SER A 13 3.40 -14.32 -35.72
C SER A 13 4.87 -14.09 -35.37
N CYS A 14 5.62 -15.17 -35.09
CA CYS A 14 7.03 -15.13 -34.69
C CYS A 14 7.93 -15.86 -35.70
N SER A 15 7.60 -15.82 -36.99
CA SER A 15 8.29 -16.56 -38.05
C SER A 15 9.82 -16.41 -37.96
N GLY A 16 10.52 -17.51 -37.68
CA GLY A 16 11.98 -17.56 -37.57
C GLY A 16 12.56 -17.37 -36.16
N ALA A 17 11.73 -17.05 -35.17
CA ALA A 17 12.12 -16.85 -33.78
C ALA A 17 11.44 -17.87 -32.86
N PHE A 18 11.34 -19.15 -33.25
CA PHE A 18 10.69 -20.20 -32.42
C PHE A 18 11.62 -20.73 -31.30
N PHE A 19 12.94 -20.51 -31.45
CA PHE A 19 13.97 -21.03 -30.55
C PHE A 19 15.05 -20.00 -30.21
N THR A 20 14.78 -18.71 -30.41
CA THR A 20 15.72 -17.61 -30.11
C THR A 20 15.24 -16.79 -28.91
N ASP A 21 16.11 -16.03 -28.26
CA ASP A 21 15.69 -15.15 -27.14
C ASP A 21 14.58 -14.15 -27.56
N ASP A 22 14.48 -13.84 -28.85
CA ASP A 22 13.43 -12.99 -29.43
C ASP A 22 12.03 -13.63 -29.40
N THR A 23 11.92 -14.95 -29.17
CA THR A 23 10.64 -15.64 -29.01
C THR A 23 9.85 -15.02 -27.85
N ILE A 24 10.51 -14.70 -26.72
CA ILE A 24 9.85 -14.14 -25.52
C ILE A 24 9.32 -12.74 -25.82
N THR A 25 10.11 -11.91 -26.51
CA THR A 25 9.71 -10.54 -26.88
C THR A 25 8.54 -10.57 -27.87
N CYS A 26 8.60 -11.47 -28.86
CA CYS A 26 7.49 -11.68 -29.77
C CYS A 26 6.23 -12.05 -28.96
N LEU A 27 6.26 -13.14 -28.19
CA LEU A 27 5.12 -13.63 -27.41
C LEU A 27 4.54 -12.58 -26.46
N THR A 28 5.36 -11.77 -25.81
CA THR A 28 4.88 -10.72 -24.88
C THR A 28 4.27 -9.51 -25.59
N GLN A 29 4.57 -9.29 -26.87
CA GLN A 29 4.04 -8.15 -27.63
C GLN A 29 2.80 -8.50 -28.46
N TRP A 30 2.62 -9.75 -28.93
CA TRP A 30 1.51 -10.12 -29.82
C TRP A 30 0.35 -10.87 -29.14
N THR A 31 0.48 -11.32 -27.88
CA THR A 31 -0.54 -12.13 -27.16
C THR A 31 -1.80 -11.34 -26.72
N ALA A 32 -2.24 -10.37 -27.53
CA ALA A 32 -3.60 -9.87 -27.41
C ALA A 32 -4.57 -11.03 -27.70
N LYS A 33 -5.52 -11.29 -26.78
CA LYS A 33 -6.48 -12.41 -26.88
C LYS A 33 -7.13 -12.49 -28.27
N SER A 34 -7.45 -11.35 -28.90
CA SER A 34 -8.08 -11.27 -30.23
C SER A 34 -7.25 -11.82 -31.41
N ALA A 35 -5.94 -12.01 -31.27
CA ALA A 35 -5.05 -12.46 -32.35
C ALA A 35 -4.68 -13.95 -32.26
N LEU A 36 -5.18 -14.65 -31.23
CA LEU A 36 -4.92 -16.07 -30.97
C LEU A 36 -6.07 -16.93 -31.49
N THR A 37 -5.78 -18.13 -31.97
CA THR A 37 -6.82 -19.11 -32.31
C THR A 37 -7.54 -19.60 -31.05
N GLU A 38 -8.81 -20.01 -31.19
CA GLU A 38 -9.63 -20.51 -30.07
C GLU A 38 -8.93 -21.66 -29.31
N GLY A 39 -8.17 -22.51 -30.02
CA GLY A 39 -7.40 -23.60 -29.42
C GLY A 39 -6.25 -23.12 -28.54
N CYS A 40 -5.53 -22.08 -28.94
CA CYS A 40 -4.48 -21.48 -28.14
C CYS A 40 -5.06 -20.64 -26.98
N GLN A 41 -6.15 -19.90 -27.22
CA GLN A 41 -6.86 -19.15 -26.17
C GLN A 41 -7.37 -20.04 -25.05
N ALA A 42 -7.95 -21.20 -25.39
CA ALA A 42 -8.46 -22.15 -24.40
C ALA A 42 -7.34 -22.83 -23.59
N ALA A 43 -6.14 -22.93 -24.17
CA ALA A 43 -4.96 -23.49 -23.51
C ALA A 43 -4.25 -22.47 -22.62
N LEU A 44 -4.47 -21.16 -22.82
CA LEU A 44 -3.91 -20.12 -21.96
C LEU A 44 -4.48 -20.21 -20.54
N PRO A 45 -3.65 -19.97 -19.51
CA PRO A 45 -4.15 -19.83 -18.15
C PRO A 45 -5.24 -18.77 -18.11
N LYS A 46 -6.43 -19.14 -17.61
CA LYS A 46 -7.51 -18.19 -17.39
C LYS A 46 -7.04 -17.22 -16.31
N GLU A 47 -7.04 -15.93 -16.61
CA GLU A 47 -6.85 -14.90 -15.59
C GLU A 47 -7.95 -15.08 -14.54
N GLN A 48 -7.55 -15.45 -13.32
CA GLN A 48 -8.43 -15.41 -12.16
C GLN A 48 -8.48 -13.95 -11.71
N GLU A 49 -9.66 -13.34 -11.78
CA GLU A 49 -9.86 -11.92 -11.42
C GLU A 49 -9.48 -11.65 -9.96
N ASP A 50 -9.56 -12.65 -9.09
CA ASP A 50 -9.25 -12.55 -7.66
C ASP A 50 -7.76 -12.23 -7.36
N ASP A 51 -6.83 -12.62 -8.23
CA ASP A 51 -5.39 -12.36 -8.01
C ASP A 51 -5.02 -10.89 -8.25
N VAL A 52 -5.79 -10.16 -9.06
CA VAL A 52 -5.44 -8.80 -9.50
C VAL A 52 -5.62 -7.78 -8.37
N GLU A 53 -6.70 -7.90 -7.58
CA GLU A 53 -6.96 -6.98 -6.46
C GLU A 53 -5.95 -7.16 -5.32
N VAL A 54 -5.61 -8.41 -4.98
CA VAL A 54 -4.63 -8.72 -3.91
C VAL A 54 -3.23 -8.22 -4.29
N ILE A 55 -2.84 -8.35 -5.56
CA ILE A 55 -1.56 -7.86 -6.06
C ILE A 55 -1.46 -6.33 -5.96
N ASP A 56 -2.55 -5.58 -6.17
CA ASP A 56 -2.49 -4.11 -6.11
C ASP A 56 -2.31 -3.60 -4.67
N GLU A 57 -3.02 -4.19 -3.70
CA GLU A 57 -2.86 -3.82 -2.29
C GLU A 57 -1.43 -4.11 -1.79
N GLU A 58 -0.87 -5.27 -2.11
CA GLU A 58 0.50 -5.62 -1.73
C GLU A 58 1.52 -4.69 -2.41
N LYS A 59 1.32 -4.37 -3.69
CA LYS A 59 2.15 -3.39 -4.42
C LYS A 59 2.04 -2.00 -3.80
N ALA A 60 0.86 -1.56 -3.41
CA ALA A 60 0.64 -0.27 -2.79
C ALA A 60 1.37 -0.19 -1.44
N ALA A 61 1.24 -1.23 -0.60
CA ALA A 61 1.96 -1.34 0.66
C ALA A 61 3.48 -1.37 0.47
N TRP A 62 3.97 -2.09 -0.55
CA TRP A 62 5.39 -2.15 -0.89
C TRP A 62 5.93 -0.79 -1.37
N ARG A 63 5.18 -0.08 -2.22
CA ARG A 63 5.52 1.28 -2.66
C ARG A 63 5.56 2.25 -1.47
N ALA A 64 4.60 2.16 -0.56
CA ALA A 64 4.56 2.99 0.65
C ALA A 64 5.79 2.75 1.53
N LYS A 65 6.15 1.49 1.81
CA LYS A 65 7.35 1.12 2.57
C LYS A 65 8.62 1.66 1.93
N ARG A 66 8.76 1.54 0.60
CA ARG A 66 9.94 2.05 -0.13
C ARG A 66 10.02 3.56 -0.13
N LYS A 67 8.88 4.24 -0.27
CA LYS A 67 8.82 5.71 -0.18
C LYS A 67 9.29 6.16 1.20
N ALA A 68 8.77 5.56 2.28
CA ALA A 68 9.19 5.86 3.64
C ALA A 68 10.70 5.63 3.85
N ALA A 69 11.25 4.51 3.37
CA ALA A 69 12.68 4.22 3.48
C ALA A 69 13.55 5.24 2.72
N ARG A 70 13.13 5.67 1.53
CA ARG A 70 13.83 6.71 0.75
C ARG A 70 13.80 8.06 1.47
N GLU A 71 12.67 8.43 2.06
CA GLU A 71 12.56 9.69 2.81
C GLU A 71 13.39 9.68 4.10
N ASP A 72 13.42 8.56 4.82
CA ASP A 72 14.27 8.40 6.01
C ASP A 72 15.77 8.53 5.66
N ALA A 73 16.20 7.86 4.60
CA ALA A 73 17.58 7.96 4.12
C ALA A 73 17.93 9.40 3.70
N ARG A 74 17.02 10.08 2.98
CA ARG A 74 17.19 11.49 2.59
C ARG A 74 17.34 12.39 3.83
N ARG A 75 16.50 12.19 4.84
CA ARG A 75 16.54 12.96 6.08
C ARG A 75 17.86 12.77 6.84
N LYS A 76 18.37 11.54 6.92
CA LYS A 76 19.67 11.25 7.55
C LYS A 76 20.82 11.95 6.81
N LEU A 77 20.82 11.90 5.49
CA LEU A 77 21.83 12.63 4.69
C LEU A 77 21.75 14.15 4.86
N GLU A 78 20.56 14.71 5.01
CA GLU A 78 20.38 16.14 5.26
C GLU A 78 20.87 16.55 6.67
N GLN A 79 20.61 15.71 7.67
CA GLN A 79 21.16 15.87 9.03
C GLN A 79 22.69 15.86 9.04
N GLU A 80 23.31 14.93 8.29
CA GLU A 80 24.78 14.83 8.22
C GLU A 80 25.40 16.01 7.46
N LYS A 81 24.73 16.52 6.42
CA LYS A 81 25.25 17.63 5.61
C LYS A 81 25.17 18.99 6.30
N ASN A 82 24.11 19.25 7.06
CA ASN A 82 23.95 20.53 7.78
C ASN A 82 23.15 20.35 9.09
N PRO A 83 23.78 19.84 10.17
CA PRO A 83 23.08 19.50 11.41
C PRO A 83 22.48 20.73 12.10
N GLU A 84 23.11 21.90 11.98
CA GLU A 84 22.63 23.15 12.58
C GLU A 84 21.36 23.66 11.90
N GLU A 85 21.33 23.70 10.57
CA GLU A 85 20.15 24.11 9.81
C GLU A 85 18.99 23.13 10.00
N TYR A 86 19.29 21.82 10.02
CA TYR A 86 18.30 20.79 10.31
C TYR A 86 17.68 20.97 11.70
N ASN A 87 18.51 21.15 12.74
CA ASN A 87 18.03 21.35 14.10
C ASN A 87 17.21 22.65 14.23
N ARG A 88 17.60 23.73 13.54
CA ARG A 88 16.84 24.98 13.52
C ARG A 88 15.44 24.78 12.92
N LYS A 89 15.35 24.19 11.72
CA LYS A 89 14.07 23.91 11.05
C LYS A 89 13.18 22.99 11.90
N PHE A 90 13.78 21.96 12.51
CA PHE A 90 13.05 21.04 13.39
C PHE A 90 12.47 21.76 14.62
N GLN A 91 13.24 22.65 15.26
CA GLN A 91 12.75 23.45 16.38
C GLN A 91 11.64 24.41 15.97
N GLU A 92 11.77 25.10 14.83
CA GLU A 92 10.73 25.98 14.29
C GLU A 92 9.42 25.23 14.02
N GLU A 93 9.50 24.03 13.45
CA GLU A 93 8.32 23.20 13.18
C GLU A 93 7.63 22.73 14.49
N GLN A 94 8.42 22.34 15.49
CA GLN A 94 7.91 21.97 16.82
C GLN A 94 7.24 23.16 17.51
N GLN A 95 7.82 24.35 17.44
CA GLN A 95 7.22 25.57 17.99
C GLN A 95 5.92 25.92 17.28
N LYS A 96 5.88 25.83 15.95
CA LYS A 96 4.67 26.09 15.15
C LYS A 96 3.54 25.12 15.53
N LYS A 97 3.83 23.82 15.62
CA LYS A 97 2.87 22.79 16.07
C LYS A 97 2.37 23.04 17.49
N LYS A 98 3.25 23.47 18.41
CA LYS A 98 2.87 23.83 19.78
C LYS A 98 1.93 25.03 19.80
N MET A 99 2.23 26.07 19.04
CA MET A 99 1.38 27.27 18.93
C MET A 99 0.01 26.94 18.32
N GLU A 100 -0.03 26.10 17.30
CA GLU A 100 -1.27 25.64 16.68
C GLU A 100 -2.15 24.86 17.67
N ARG A 101 -1.55 23.95 18.46
CA ARG A 101 -2.25 23.21 19.52
C ARG A 101 -2.78 24.14 20.61
N LEU A 102 -1.99 25.12 21.04
CA LEU A 102 -2.41 26.10 22.03
C LEU A 102 -3.55 26.98 21.52
N LYS A 103 -3.48 27.40 20.25
CA LYS A 103 -4.54 28.16 19.60
C LYS A 103 -5.83 27.35 19.53
N LYS A 104 -5.76 26.10 19.08
CA LYS A 104 -6.91 25.19 19.04
C LYS A 104 -7.53 24.97 20.43
N ALA A 105 -6.69 24.75 21.45
CA ALA A 105 -7.15 24.59 22.83
C ALA A 105 -7.77 25.87 23.40
N ALA A 106 -7.26 27.05 23.03
CA ALA A 106 -7.84 28.33 23.42
C ALA A 106 -9.19 28.57 22.73
N GLU A 107 -9.32 28.22 21.45
CA GLU A 107 -10.57 28.29 20.69
C GLU A 107 -11.64 27.35 21.25
N GLU A 108 -11.26 26.11 21.58
CA GLU A 108 -12.13 25.13 22.22
C GLU A 108 -12.58 25.55 23.63
N ARG A 109 -11.73 26.26 24.39
CA ARG A 109 -12.11 26.87 25.67
C ARG A 109 -12.99 28.10 25.53
N ALA A 110 -12.83 28.87 24.46
CA ALA A 110 -13.63 30.08 24.21
C ALA A 110 -15.03 29.76 23.67
N ASN A 111 -15.20 28.57 23.09
CA ASN A 111 -16.46 28.09 22.56
C ASN A 111 -16.77 26.72 23.18
N PRO A 112 -17.07 26.65 24.49
CA PRO A 112 -17.52 25.42 25.09
C PRO A 112 -18.82 25.06 24.39
N LYS A 113 -18.77 24.04 23.51
CA LYS A 113 -19.98 23.37 23.05
C LYS A 113 -20.79 23.06 24.30
N GLU A 114 -22.02 23.57 24.38
CA GLU A 114 -23.03 23.06 25.28
C GLU A 114 -23.23 21.58 24.92
N GLU A 115 -22.42 20.72 25.54
CA GLU A 115 -22.66 19.29 25.59
C GLU A 115 -23.74 19.09 26.66
N GLU A 116 -24.97 19.44 26.26
CA GLU A 116 -26.19 19.05 26.95
C GLU A 116 -26.30 17.51 26.90
N GLU A 117 -26.26 16.92 28.09
CA GLU A 117 -26.81 15.62 28.49
C GLU A 117 -26.49 14.36 27.66
N ALA A 118 -25.55 13.58 28.18
CA ALA A 118 -25.75 12.14 28.32
C ALA A 118 -25.04 11.63 29.58
N LYS A 119 -25.73 11.58 30.72
CA LYS A 119 -25.27 10.85 31.91
C LYS A 119 -25.33 9.35 31.62
N PRO A 120 -24.22 8.60 31.55
CA PRO A 120 -24.30 7.16 31.68
C PRO A 120 -24.72 6.82 33.12
N GLY A 121 -25.85 6.14 33.26
CA GLY A 121 -26.37 5.68 34.54
C GLY A 121 -25.35 4.83 35.31
N PRO A 122 -25.48 4.77 36.65
CA PRO A 122 -24.50 4.08 37.50
C PRO A 122 -24.40 2.60 37.15
N SER A 123 -23.23 2.18 36.67
CA SER A 123 -22.90 0.77 36.45
C SER A 123 -23.00 -0.03 37.75
N PRO A 124 -23.54 -1.26 37.71
CA PRO A 124 -23.72 -2.10 38.89
C PRO A 124 -22.38 -2.57 39.46
N LYS A 125 -22.23 -2.47 40.78
CA LYS A 125 -21.05 -2.91 41.55
C LYS A 125 -20.79 -4.42 41.34
N PRO A 126 -19.54 -4.85 41.05
CA PRO A 126 -19.20 -6.27 41.11
C PRO A 126 -19.28 -6.76 42.56
N LYS A 127 -20.03 -7.86 42.76
CA LYS A 127 -20.14 -8.55 44.05
C LYS A 127 -18.77 -9.09 44.46
N SER A 128 -18.34 -8.69 45.65
CA SER A 128 -17.25 -9.31 46.39
C SER A 128 -17.55 -10.80 46.67
N GLY A 129 -16.78 -11.72 46.08
CA GLY A 129 -16.52 -13.05 46.65
C GLY A 129 -15.04 -13.06 47.04
N SER A 130 -14.64 -13.02 48.31
CA SER A 130 -14.87 -13.98 49.41
C SER A 130 -14.18 -15.33 49.20
N LYS A 131 -12.96 -15.41 49.78
CA LYS A 131 -12.39 -16.51 50.58
C LYS A 131 -11.79 -17.76 49.91
N GLY A 132 -10.68 -18.20 50.51
CA GLY A 132 -10.03 -19.52 50.41
C GLY A 132 -8.58 -19.37 49.96
N SER A 133 -7.56 -19.16 50.80
CA SER A 133 -7.07 -20.01 51.90
C SER A 133 -6.93 -21.48 51.49
N SER A 134 -5.76 -21.85 50.96
CA SER A 134 -4.84 -22.83 51.58
C SER A 134 -3.53 -22.91 50.80
#